data_AF-A0AAD9IIX3-F1
#
_entry.id   AF-A0AAD9IIX3-F1
#
_cell.length_a   1.000
_cell.length_b   1.000
_cell.length_c   1.000
_cell.angle_alpha   90.00
_cell.angle_beta   90.00
_cell.angle_gamma   90.00
#
_symmetry.space_group_name_H-M   'P 1'
#
loop_
_entity.id
_entity.type
_entity.pdbx_description
1 polymer ?
#
loop_
_entity_poly.entity_id
_entity_poly.type
_entity_poly.pdbx_seq_one_letter_code
_entity_poly.pdbx_strand_id
1 'polypeptide(L)'
;MTTHPANNVPENIYEKIGTNLHQQPDHPIAIIKQAIYEYFARADPAFKTFDNLHPIVSVQANFDDVLVPADHVSRSPNDTYYVDDKTVLRCHTSAHQLELLQRGERAFLITGDVYRRDSIDATHYPVFHQMEGLRVYSPADWGSQDPTEFAEQQLKKGLEGLAQHLFGKVEMRWIDAYFPFTEPSFELEILFKGQWLEVLGCGVTQQSIIDKGGFEGHKAWAFGLGLERLAMVLYDVPDIRLFWSRDSRFLSQFKDGQLNTRFKPFSKYPPCYKDVAFWISDSFTENNLCELVRAIAGDLVEEVKLLDSFTHPKTNKTSHCYRIVYRSMDRSLTDEEINELQWKVRKDIEEKLKVELR
;
A
#
# COMPACT_ATOMS: atom_id res chain seq x y z
N MET A 1 22.57 1.68 5.40
CA MET A 1 22.40 1.29 3.99
C MET A 1 23.30 0.10 3.65
N THR A 2 22.85 -0.81 2.80
CA THR A 2 23.67 -1.93 2.30
C THR A 2 24.27 -1.62 0.93
N THR A 3 25.46 -2.15 0.64
CA THR A 3 26.16 -2.03 -0.65
C THR A 3 25.91 -3.23 -1.56
N HIS A 4 24.91 -4.06 -1.26
CA HIS A 4 24.62 -5.28 -2.01
C HIS A 4 24.21 -4.95 -3.46
N PRO A 5 24.68 -5.68 -4.49
CA PRO A 5 24.36 -5.37 -5.89
C PRO A 5 22.87 -5.46 -6.25
N ALA A 6 22.10 -6.29 -5.53
CA ALA A 6 20.65 -6.40 -5.71
C ALA A 6 19.85 -5.33 -4.95
N ASN A 7 20.51 -4.49 -4.15
CA ASN A 7 19.83 -3.45 -3.40
C ASN A 7 19.29 -2.38 -4.38
N ASN A 8 17.98 -2.17 -4.36
CA ASN A 8 17.32 -1.10 -5.13
C ASN A 8 16.58 -0.10 -4.22
N VAL A 9 16.78 -0.14 -2.90
CA VAL A 9 16.14 0.76 -1.95
C VAL A 9 16.91 2.09 -1.90
N PRO A 10 16.30 3.22 -2.28
CA PRO A 10 16.96 4.52 -2.21
C PRO A 10 16.98 5.07 -0.77
N GLU A 11 17.90 6.02 -0.49
CA GLU A 11 18.09 6.61 0.85
C GLU A 11 16.80 7.17 1.44
N ASN A 12 16.03 7.92 0.66
CA ASN A 12 14.77 8.52 1.08
C ASN A 12 13.70 7.49 1.51
N ILE A 13 13.79 6.24 1.04
CA ILE A 13 12.91 5.14 1.48
C ILE A 13 13.45 4.50 2.76
N TYR A 14 14.76 4.33 2.88
CA TYR A 14 15.38 3.89 4.14
C TYR A 14 15.05 4.83 5.31
N GLU A 15 15.02 6.14 5.06
CA GLU A 15 14.67 7.16 6.05
C GLU A 15 13.21 7.05 6.54
N LYS A 16 12.31 6.40 5.80
CA LYS A 16 10.91 6.20 6.23
C LYS A 16 10.76 5.03 7.22
N ILE A 17 11.67 4.06 7.21
CA ILE A 17 11.62 2.90 8.10
C ILE A 17 11.66 3.37 9.56
N GLY A 18 10.70 2.89 10.35
CA GLY A 18 10.59 3.25 11.77
C GLY A 18 9.87 4.57 12.05
N THR A 19 9.40 5.29 11.02
CA THR A 19 8.52 6.46 11.22
C THR A 19 7.20 6.04 11.88
N ASN A 20 6.70 4.84 11.54
CA ASN A 20 5.55 4.16 12.14
C ASN A 20 4.35 5.10 12.36
N LEU A 21 3.84 5.72 11.29
CA LEU A 21 2.71 6.65 11.39
C LEU A 21 1.47 6.01 12.02
N HIS A 22 1.29 4.69 11.84
CA HIS A 22 0.24 3.89 12.46
C HIS A 22 0.37 3.75 13.99
N GLN A 23 1.50 4.13 14.59
CA GLN A 23 1.74 4.12 16.04
C GLN A 23 1.69 5.52 16.67
N GLN A 24 1.52 6.59 15.87
CA GLN A 24 1.49 7.97 16.36
C GLN A 24 0.05 8.36 16.75
N PRO A 25 -0.31 8.53 18.05
CA PRO A 25 -1.70 8.53 18.51
C PRO A 25 -2.65 9.49 17.78
N ASP A 26 -2.23 10.73 17.55
CA ASP A 26 -3.07 11.75 16.89
C ASP A 26 -3.00 11.69 15.35
N HIS A 27 -2.22 10.76 14.79
CA HIS A 27 -2.08 10.62 13.36
C HIS A 27 -3.32 9.93 12.75
N PRO A 28 -3.86 10.40 11.61
CA PRO A 28 -5.05 9.82 10.98
C PRO A 28 -5.00 8.30 10.79
N ILE A 29 -3.83 7.78 10.42
CA ILE A 29 -3.58 6.34 10.21
C ILE A 29 -3.66 5.55 11.53
N ALA A 30 -3.16 6.11 12.63
CA ALA A 30 -3.28 5.49 13.94
C ALA A 30 -4.73 5.53 14.45
N ILE A 31 -5.46 6.63 14.22
CA ILE A 31 -6.87 6.78 14.62
C ILE A 31 -7.73 5.71 13.95
N ILE A 32 -7.59 5.53 12.63
CA ILE A 32 -8.36 4.49 11.91
C ILE A 32 -7.93 3.08 12.35
N LYS A 33 -6.61 2.83 12.54
CA LYS A 33 -6.12 1.57 13.10
C LYS A 33 -6.81 1.25 14.43
N GLN A 34 -6.87 2.22 15.34
CA GLN A 34 -7.44 2.04 16.66
C GLN A 34 -8.95 1.75 16.59
N ALA A 35 -9.68 2.42 15.71
CA ALA A 35 -11.10 2.11 15.49
C ALA A 35 -11.32 0.65 15.02
N ILE A 36 -10.46 0.16 14.12
CA ILE A 36 -10.55 -1.24 13.65
C ILE A 36 -10.18 -2.22 14.77
N TYR A 37 -9.13 -1.91 15.57
CA TYR A 37 -8.75 -2.73 16.73
C TYR A 37 -9.88 -2.83 17.74
N GLU A 38 -10.55 -1.71 18.06
CA GLU A 38 -11.69 -1.70 18.97
C GLU A 38 -12.87 -2.52 18.44
N TYR A 39 -13.13 -2.47 17.13
CA TYR A 39 -14.17 -3.29 16.52
C TYR A 39 -13.91 -4.78 16.73
N PHE A 40 -12.73 -5.27 16.34
CA PHE A 40 -12.40 -6.69 16.46
C PHE A 40 -12.26 -7.16 17.90
N ALA A 41 -11.70 -6.33 18.79
CA ALA A 41 -11.63 -6.66 20.22
C ALA A 41 -13.02 -6.82 20.86
N ARG A 42 -14.02 -6.07 20.39
CA ARG A 42 -15.42 -6.23 20.83
C ARG A 42 -16.11 -7.43 20.16
N ALA A 43 -15.80 -7.69 18.88
CA ALA A 43 -16.43 -8.76 18.11
C ALA A 43 -15.95 -10.16 18.53
N ASP A 44 -14.65 -10.32 18.76
CA ASP A 44 -14.03 -11.55 19.25
C ASP A 44 -12.80 -11.20 20.12
N PRO A 45 -12.88 -11.34 21.46
CA PRO A 45 -11.79 -11.04 22.38
C PRO A 45 -10.51 -11.87 22.16
N ALA A 46 -10.54 -12.90 21.32
CA ALA A 46 -9.37 -13.70 20.98
C ALA A 46 -8.36 -12.94 20.09
N PHE A 47 -8.78 -11.87 19.39
CA PHE A 47 -7.89 -11.12 18.50
C PHE A 47 -6.74 -10.47 19.27
N LYS A 48 -5.51 -10.84 18.90
CA LYS A 48 -4.28 -10.16 19.31
C LYS A 48 -3.82 -9.18 18.24
N THR A 49 -3.19 -8.09 18.64
CA THR A 49 -2.71 -7.05 17.72
C THR A 49 -1.19 -7.04 17.64
N PHE A 50 -0.65 -6.95 16.43
CA PHE A 50 0.77 -6.87 16.15
C PHE A 50 1.04 -5.67 15.26
N ASP A 51 1.61 -4.60 15.81
CA ASP A 51 1.87 -3.36 15.06
C ASP A 51 3.34 -2.92 15.04
N ASN A 52 4.24 -3.78 15.51
CA ASN A 52 5.67 -3.50 15.69
C ASN A 52 6.59 -4.50 14.96
N LEU A 53 6.05 -5.29 14.02
CA LEU A 53 6.84 -6.22 13.21
C LEU A 53 7.74 -5.44 12.25
N HIS A 54 9.00 -5.87 12.14
CA HIS A 54 10.00 -5.19 11.31
C HIS A 54 9.66 -5.31 9.80
N PRO A 55 9.78 -4.25 9.00
CA PRO A 55 9.36 -4.26 7.59
C PRO A 55 10.31 -5.00 6.64
N ILE A 56 11.58 -5.20 7.03
CA ILE A 56 12.49 -6.06 6.27
C ILE A 56 12.16 -7.53 6.56
N VAL A 57 11.77 -8.26 5.52
CA VAL A 57 11.37 -9.67 5.56
C VAL A 57 12.13 -10.46 4.51
N SER A 58 12.13 -11.79 4.60
CA SER A 58 12.71 -12.62 3.54
C SER A 58 11.82 -12.59 2.28
N VAL A 59 12.42 -12.81 1.12
CA VAL A 59 11.70 -13.05 -0.14
C VAL A 59 10.70 -14.20 0.03
N GLN A 60 11.08 -15.23 0.79
CA GLN A 60 10.21 -16.35 1.09
C GLN A 60 8.96 -15.92 1.85
N ALA A 61 9.11 -15.16 2.94
CA ALA A 61 7.99 -14.70 3.76
C ALA A 61 7.05 -13.79 2.96
N ASN A 62 7.60 -12.87 2.17
CA ASN A 62 6.80 -11.93 1.38
C ASN A 62 6.07 -12.59 0.20
N PHE A 63 6.56 -13.71 -0.34
CA PHE A 63 6.01 -14.28 -1.56
C PHE A 63 5.74 -15.78 -1.50
N ASP A 64 6.73 -16.62 -1.18
CA ASP A 64 6.60 -18.09 -1.24
C ASP A 64 5.62 -18.63 -0.17
N ASP A 65 5.70 -18.08 1.04
CA ASP A 65 4.88 -18.52 2.18
C ASP A 65 3.40 -18.15 2.00
N VAL A 66 3.12 -17.15 1.16
CA VAL A 66 1.78 -16.74 0.72
C VAL A 66 1.48 -17.14 -0.74
N LEU A 67 2.20 -18.15 -1.25
CA LEU A 67 1.91 -18.80 -2.54
C LEU A 67 1.93 -17.89 -3.78
N VAL A 68 2.55 -16.72 -3.72
CA VAL A 68 2.76 -15.88 -4.90
C VAL A 68 3.65 -16.65 -5.89
N PRO A 69 3.29 -16.83 -7.17
CA PRO A 69 4.12 -17.58 -8.11
C PRO A 69 5.51 -16.98 -8.33
N ALA A 70 6.50 -17.79 -8.68
CA ALA A 70 7.89 -17.35 -8.89
C ALA A 70 8.07 -16.40 -10.09
N ASP A 71 7.19 -16.50 -11.08
CA ASP A 71 7.10 -15.67 -12.29
C ASP A 71 6.10 -14.50 -12.14
N HIS A 72 5.52 -14.32 -10.96
CA HIS A 72 4.55 -13.26 -10.71
C HIS A 72 5.21 -11.87 -10.78
N VAL A 73 4.52 -10.91 -11.42
CA VAL A 73 5.06 -9.56 -11.68
C VAL A 73 5.48 -8.83 -10.40
N SER A 74 4.79 -9.06 -9.28
CA SER A 74 5.12 -8.42 -8.00
C SER A 74 6.51 -8.78 -7.45
N ARG A 75 7.13 -9.88 -7.91
CA ARG A 75 8.52 -10.23 -7.57
C ARG A 75 9.55 -9.45 -8.40
N SER A 76 9.10 -8.66 -9.37
CA SER A 76 10.00 -7.84 -10.17
C SER A 76 10.66 -6.77 -9.31
N PRO A 77 11.98 -6.54 -9.46
CA PRO A 77 12.64 -5.37 -8.88
C PRO A 77 12.04 -4.05 -9.34
N ASN A 78 11.20 -4.02 -10.39
CA ASN A 78 10.48 -2.83 -10.82
C ASN A 78 9.30 -2.45 -9.89
N ASP A 79 8.76 -3.41 -9.14
CA ASP A 79 7.57 -3.24 -8.28
C ASP A 79 7.92 -3.38 -6.79
N THR A 80 9.01 -4.08 -6.48
CA THR A 80 9.43 -4.41 -5.11
C THR A 80 10.79 -3.81 -4.75
N TYR A 81 10.90 -3.35 -3.51
CA TYR A 81 12.14 -2.90 -2.90
C TYR A 81 12.94 -4.07 -2.29
N TYR A 82 13.99 -4.48 -2.98
CA TYR A 82 14.96 -5.50 -2.54
C TYR A 82 16.09 -4.84 -1.77
N VAL A 83 16.34 -5.33 -0.55
CA VAL A 83 17.50 -4.93 0.26
C VAL A 83 18.72 -5.75 -0.16
N ASP A 84 18.53 -7.04 -0.45
CA ASP A 84 19.51 -7.92 -1.07
C ASP A 84 18.80 -9.03 -1.88
N ASP A 85 19.53 -10.09 -2.28
CA ASP A 85 18.97 -11.21 -3.04
C ASP A 85 17.98 -12.08 -2.25
N LYS A 86 17.90 -11.91 -0.93
CA LYS A 86 17.13 -12.76 -0.01
C LYS A 86 16.12 -11.98 0.83
N THR A 87 16.21 -10.66 0.87
CA THR A 87 15.39 -9.81 1.72
C THR A 87 14.80 -8.62 0.97
N VAL A 88 13.57 -8.27 1.33
CA VAL A 88 12.80 -7.17 0.75
C VAL A 88 12.22 -6.31 1.87
N LEU A 89 11.87 -5.06 1.56
CA LEU A 89 10.85 -4.36 2.32
C LEU A 89 9.49 -4.98 1.96
N ARG A 90 8.71 -5.40 2.97
CA ARG A 90 7.46 -6.12 2.75
C ARG A 90 6.49 -5.36 1.85
N CYS A 91 5.93 -6.02 0.85
CA CYS A 91 4.97 -5.43 -0.09
C CYS A 91 3.55 -5.45 0.47
N HIS A 92 3.30 -6.27 1.49
CA HIS A 92 2.03 -6.39 2.18
C HIS A 92 2.23 -6.97 3.58
N THR A 93 1.28 -6.71 4.48
CA THR A 93 1.28 -7.29 5.85
C THR A 93 1.19 -8.82 5.86
N SER A 94 0.74 -9.43 4.75
CA SER A 94 0.57 -10.88 4.66
C SER A 94 1.88 -11.65 4.70
N ALA A 95 3.01 -10.95 4.53
CA ALA A 95 4.34 -11.50 4.73
C ALA A 95 4.56 -12.09 6.14
N HIS A 96 3.71 -11.74 7.11
CA HIS A 96 3.79 -12.22 8.49
C HIS A 96 2.74 -13.27 8.84
N GLN A 97 1.86 -13.69 7.92
CA GLN A 97 0.80 -14.67 8.21
C GLN A 97 1.37 -15.99 8.74
N LEU A 98 2.27 -16.61 7.96
CA LEU A 98 2.80 -17.92 8.29
C LEU A 98 3.61 -17.87 9.60
N GLU A 99 4.40 -16.82 9.79
CA GLU A 99 5.18 -16.59 11.01
C GLU A 99 4.28 -16.57 12.26
N LEU A 100 3.16 -15.83 12.22
CA LEU A 100 2.24 -15.75 13.36
C LEU A 100 1.45 -17.04 13.57
N LEU A 101 1.04 -17.71 12.48
CA LEU A 101 0.42 -19.03 12.57
C LEU A 101 1.36 -20.04 13.25
N GLN A 102 2.63 -20.09 12.86
CA GLN A 102 3.64 -20.99 13.45
C GLN A 102 3.93 -20.70 14.92
N ARG A 103 3.68 -19.46 15.38
CA ARG A 103 3.72 -19.09 16.82
C ARG A 103 2.48 -19.57 17.59
N GLY A 104 1.53 -20.22 16.91
CA GLY A 104 0.29 -20.72 17.49
C GLY A 104 -0.83 -19.68 17.56
N GLU A 105 -0.69 -18.54 16.87
CA GLU A 105 -1.72 -17.51 16.86
C GLU A 105 -2.91 -17.89 15.97
N ARG A 106 -4.13 -17.71 16.48
CA ARG A 106 -5.39 -18.17 15.85
C ARG A 106 -6.36 -17.04 15.49
N ALA A 107 -6.11 -15.85 16.02
CA ALA A 107 -6.93 -14.67 15.83
C ALA A 107 -6.00 -13.48 16.00
N PHE A 108 -5.63 -12.83 14.90
CA PHE A 108 -4.69 -11.73 14.97
C PHE A 108 -4.96 -10.65 13.95
N LEU A 109 -4.61 -9.43 14.33
CA LEU A 109 -4.51 -8.27 13.45
C LEU A 109 -3.04 -7.87 13.33
N ILE A 110 -2.59 -7.61 12.11
CA ILE A 110 -1.26 -7.07 11.83
C ILE A 110 -1.43 -5.66 11.31
N THR A 111 -0.62 -4.71 11.75
CA THR A 111 -0.59 -3.38 11.17
C THR A 111 0.83 -2.93 10.94
N GLY A 112 1.09 -2.36 9.76
CA GLY A 112 2.42 -1.86 9.49
C GLY A 112 2.49 -1.11 8.17
N ASP A 113 3.57 -0.36 8.06
CA ASP A 113 4.10 0.20 6.84
C ASP A 113 4.49 -0.91 5.86
N VAL A 114 4.11 -0.77 4.60
CA VAL A 114 4.42 -1.64 3.47
C VAL A 114 4.98 -0.79 2.34
N TYR A 115 5.79 -1.41 1.48
CA TYR A 115 6.66 -0.71 0.56
C TYR A 115 6.47 -1.23 -0.85
N ARG A 116 6.19 -0.33 -1.80
CA ARG A 116 6.02 -0.67 -3.23
C ARG A 116 6.62 0.40 -4.10
N ARG A 117 7.23 -0.02 -5.21
CA ARG A 117 7.62 0.89 -6.28
C ARG A 117 6.39 1.08 -7.15
N ASP A 118 5.91 2.32 -7.25
CA ASP A 118 4.64 2.62 -7.90
C ASP A 118 4.68 4.00 -8.58
N SER A 119 3.68 4.27 -9.40
CA SER A 119 3.36 5.57 -10.00
C SER A 119 3.31 6.71 -8.99
N ILE A 120 3.49 7.95 -9.47
CA ILE A 120 3.39 9.17 -8.64
C ILE A 120 2.09 9.88 -8.99
N ASP A 121 1.14 9.84 -8.06
CA ASP A 121 -0.08 10.63 -8.10
C ASP A 121 -0.60 10.88 -6.66
N ALA A 122 -1.78 11.48 -6.54
CA ALA A 122 -2.39 11.81 -5.26
C ALA A 122 -2.81 10.58 -4.40
N THR A 123 -2.83 9.38 -4.97
CA THR A 123 -3.29 8.13 -4.33
C THR A 123 -2.16 7.11 -4.12
N HIS A 124 -1.04 7.25 -4.82
CA HIS A 124 0.10 6.33 -4.73
C HIS A 124 1.32 6.97 -4.05
N TYR A 125 1.80 6.28 -3.01
CA TYR A 125 3.01 6.65 -2.28
C TYR A 125 3.84 5.39 -2.02
N PRO A 126 5.20 5.47 -2.06
CA PRO A 126 6.03 4.27 -2.03
C PRO A 126 6.01 3.56 -0.66
N VAL A 127 5.54 4.26 0.38
CA VAL A 127 5.34 3.73 1.73
C VAL A 127 3.93 4.05 2.18
N PHE A 128 3.12 3.03 2.41
CA PHE A 128 1.75 3.18 2.90
C PHE A 128 1.48 2.11 3.96
N HIS A 129 0.33 2.12 4.60
CA HIS A 129 0.06 1.23 5.73
C HIS A 129 -1.08 0.28 5.40
N GLN A 130 -0.88 -0.97 5.77
CA GLN A 130 -1.92 -1.98 5.71
C GLN A 130 -2.31 -2.46 7.10
N MET A 131 -3.55 -2.90 7.21
CA MET A 131 -3.98 -3.79 8.27
C MET A 131 -4.40 -5.12 7.68
N GLU A 132 -3.96 -6.18 8.33
CA GLU A 132 -4.37 -7.54 8.08
C GLU A 132 -5.20 -8.06 9.24
N GLY A 133 -6.15 -8.94 8.96
CA GLY A 133 -6.73 -9.80 9.97
C GLY A 133 -6.82 -11.24 9.50
N LEU A 134 -6.60 -12.18 10.43
CA LEU A 134 -6.75 -13.61 10.18
C LEU A 134 -7.44 -14.27 11.37
N ARG A 135 -8.36 -15.20 11.08
CA ARG A 135 -9.05 -16.01 12.10
C ARG A 135 -9.11 -17.48 11.71
N VAL A 136 -8.56 -18.35 12.57
CA VAL A 136 -8.54 -19.81 12.44
C VAL A 136 -9.65 -20.47 13.26
N TYR A 137 -10.46 -21.28 12.60
CA TYR A 137 -11.52 -22.10 13.17
C TYR A 137 -11.11 -23.58 13.20
N SER A 138 -11.53 -24.26 14.26
CA SER A 138 -11.38 -25.69 14.48
C SER A 138 -12.63 -26.46 14.02
N PRO A 139 -12.54 -27.79 13.86
CA PRO A 139 -13.69 -28.63 13.56
C PRO A 139 -14.89 -28.48 14.49
N ALA A 140 -14.67 -28.08 15.74
CA ALA A 140 -15.75 -27.83 16.68
C ALA A 140 -16.56 -26.56 16.35
N ASP A 141 -15.99 -25.60 15.62
CA ASP A 141 -16.62 -24.31 15.34
C ASP A 141 -17.70 -24.40 14.25
N TRP A 142 -17.47 -25.17 13.18
CA TRP A 142 -18.44 -25.34 12.09
C TRP A 142 -19.37 -26.54 12.28
N GLY A 143 -19.06 -27.45 13.20
CA GLY A 143 -19.89 -28.63 13.47
C GLY A 143 -20.11 -29.49 12.23
N SER A 144 -21.35 -29.52 11.73
CA SER A 144 -21.73 -30.27 10.53
C SER A 144 -21.76 -29.44 9.23
N GLN A 145 -21.51 -28.13 9.30
CA GLN A 145 -21.48 -27.25 8.12
C GLN A 145 -20.22 -27.49 7.30
N ASP A 146 -20.27 -27.20 6.00
CA ASP A 146 -19.05 -27.11 5.19
C ASP A 146 -18.10 -26.06 5.79
N PRO A 147 -16.82 -26.40 6.03
CA PRO A 147 -15.93 -25.53 6.77
C PRO A 147 -15.47 -24.30 5.97
N THR A 148 -15.49 -24.37 4.63
CA THR A 148 -15.20 -23.24 3.75
C THR A 148 -16.36 -22.27 3.74
N GLU A 149 -17.59 -22.78 3.58
CA GLU A 149 -18.82 -21.98 3.65
C GLU A 149 -18.96 -21.29 5.02
N PHE A 150 -18.68 -22.01 6.11
CA PHE A 150 -18.68 -21.44 7.46
C PHE A 150 -17.67 -20.28 7.57
N ALA A 151 -16.42 -20.49 7.15
CA ALA A 151 -15.37 -19.47 7.22
C ALA A 151 -15.73 -18.24 6.38
N GLU A 152 -16.27 -18.43 5.17
CA GLU A 152 -16.76 -17.34 4.32
C GLU A 152 -17.89 -16.54 5.00
N GLN A 153 -18.88 -17.22 5.59
CA GLN A 153 -19.99 -16.55 6.27
C GLN A 153 -19.50 -15.73 7.47
N GLN A 154 -18.56 -16.25 8.26
CA GLN A 154 -17.96 -15.50 9.37
C GLN A 154 -17.15 -14.29 8.87
N LEU A 155 -16.40 -14.46 7.79
CA LEU A 155 -15.64 -13.40 7.14
C LEU A 155 -16.56 -12.26 6.70
N LYS A 156 -17.58 -12.57 5.90
CA LYS A 156 -18.51 -11.56 5.35
C LYS A 156 -19.23 -10.82 6.47
N LYS A 157 -19.75 -11.55 7.47
CA LYS A 157 -20.39 -10.94 8.65
C LYS A 157 -19.44 -10.01 9.41
N GLY A 158 -18.19 -10.44 9.63
CA GLY A 158 -17.18 -9.66 10.32
C GLY A 158 -16.82 -8.37 9.58
N LEU A 159 -16.69 -8.44 8.25
CA LEU A 159 -16.29 -7.30 7.43
C LEU A 159 -17.43 -6.34 7.11
N GLU A 160 -18.67 -6.82 6.95
CA GLU A 160 -19.86 -5.96 6.87
C GLU A 160 -20.03 -5.17 8.16
N GLY A 161 -19.86 -5.80 9.33
CA GLY A 161 -19.88 -5.10 10.61
C GLY A 161 -18.75 -4.08 10.75
N LEU A 162 -17.56 -4.38 10.24
CA LEU A 162 -16.44 -3.43 10.20
C LEU A 162 -16.77 -2.21 9.33
N ALA A 163 -17.29 -2.44 8.13
CA ALA A 163 -17.70 -1.38 7.23
C ALA A 163 -18.78 -0.48 7.86
N GLN A 164 -19.76 -1.07 8.56
CA GLN A 164 -20.76 -0.31 9.30
C GLN A 164 -20.16 0.48 10.46
N HIS A 165 -19.17 -0.10 11.15
CA HIS A 165 -18.48 0.58 12.26
C HIS A 165 -17.72 1.82 11.78
N LEU A 166 -17.04 1.73 10.64
CA LEU A 166 -16.22 2.81 10.10
C LEU A 166 -17.03 3.87 9.35
N PHE A 167 -17.98 3.45 8.51
CA PHE A 167 -18.68 4.34 7.57
C PHE A 167 -20.13 4.62 7.95
N GLY A 168 -20.65 3.98 8.99
CA GLY A 168 -22.06 4.01 9.34
C GLY A 168 -22.91 3.18 8.38
N LYS A 169 -24.18 3.53 8.22
CA LYS A 169 -25.08 2.80 7.32
C LYS A 169 -24.74 3.10 5.86
N VAL A 170 -24.11 2.14 5.19
CA VAL A 170 -23.72 2.21 3.77
C VAL A 170 -24.23 1.00 2.99
N GLU A 171 -24.43 1.16 1.68
CA GLU A 171 -24.67 0.03 0.78
C GLU A 171 -23.35 -0.69 0.50
N MET A 172 -23.42 -2.02 0.37
CA MET A 172 -22.26 -2.90 0.24
C MET A 172 -22.47 -3.86 -0.93
N ARG A 173 -21.38 -4.24 -1.60
CA ARG A 173 -21.37 -5.36 -2.54
C ARG A 173 -20.07 -6.16 -2.44
N TRP A 174 -20.20 -7.46 -2.64
CA TRP A 174 -19.07 -8.38 -2.75
C TRP A 174 -18.73 -8.56 -4.23
N ILE A 175 -17.46 -8.39 -4.56
CA ILE A 175 -16.92 -8.62 -5.91
C ILE A 175 -16.04 -9.86 -5.84
N ASP A 176 -16.27 -10.83 -6.72
CA ASP A 176 -15.40 -12.01 -6.82
C ASP A 176 -14.02 -11.56 -7.31
N ALA A 177 -12.98 -12.00 -6.60
CA ALA A 177 -11.59 -11.62 -6.85
C ALA A 177 -10.70 -12.87 -6.92
N TYR A 178 -9.41 -12.66 -7.14
CA TYR A 178 -8.41 -13.72 -7.09
C TYR A 178 -7.17 -13.25 -6.34
N PHE A 179 -6.80 -13.98 -5.29
CA PHE A 179 -5.52 -13.82 -4.61
C PHE A 179 -4.86 -15.20 -4.47
N PRO A 180 -3.54 -15.33 -4.71
CA PRO A 180 -2.85 -16.64 -4.64
C PRO A 180 -2.99 -17.37 -3.29
N PHE A 181 -3.23 -16.63 -2.20
CA PHE A 181 -3.28 -17.10 -0.82
C PHE A 181 -4.70 -17.29 -0.26
N THR A 182 -5.76 -17.02 -1.02
CA THR A 182 -7.15 -17.26 -0.59
C THR A 182 -8.01 -17.88 -1.70
N GLU A 183 -8.94 -18.75 -1.34
CA GLU A 183 -9.95 -19.32 -2.23
C GLU A 183 -11.15 -19.86 -1.42
N PRO A 184 -12.39 -19.36 -1.64
CA PRO A 184 -12.75 -18.25 -2.54
C PRO A 184 -12.22 -16.91 -2.05
N SER A 185 -12.09 -15.95 -2.98
CA SER A 185 -11.56 -14.61 -2.76
C SER A 185 -12.57 -13.54 -3.14
N PHE A 186 -12.63 -12.45 -2.37
CA PHE A 186 -13.57 -11.37 -2.55
C PHE A 186 -12.95 -10.00 -2.26
N GLU A 187 -13.45 -8.98 -2.92
CA GLU A 187 -13.31 -7.58 -2.51
C GLU A 187 -14.64 -7.08 -1.93
N LEU A 188 -14.57 -6.30 -0.86
CA LEU A 188 -15.73 -5.59 -0.32
C LEU A 188 -15.71 -4.16 -0.84
N GLU A 189 -16.75 -3.78 -1.57
CA GLU A 189 -16.97 -2.39 -1.96
C GLU A 189 -18.16 -1.77 -1.22
N ILE A 190 -18.05 -0.49 -0.89
CA ILE A 190 -19.13 0.31 -0.30
C ILE A 190 -19.53 1.46 -1.22
N LEU A 191 -20.83 1.78 -1.26
CA LEU A 191 -21.29 3.03 -1.88
C LEU A 191 -21.13 4.15 -0.86
N PHE A 192 -20.11 4.98 -1.06
CA PHE A 192 -19.81 6.10 -0.17
C PHE A 192 -19.67 7.39 -0.98
N LYS A 193 -20.39 8.44 -0.57
CA LYS A 193 -20.44 9.74 -1.28
C LYS A 193 -20.75 9.62 -2.79
N GLY A 194 -21.61 8.66 -3.15
CA GLY A 194 -22.08 8.47 -4.53
C GLY A 194 -21.11 7.69 -5.44
N GLN A 195 -20.03 7.12 -4.90
CA GLN A 195 -19.08 6.29 -5.64
C GLN A 195 -18.87 4.95 -4.93
N TRP A 196 -18.66 3.90 -5.71
CA TRP A 196 -18.24 2.61 -5.17
C TRP A 196 -16.75 2.68 -4.82
N LEU A 197 -16.45 2.35 -3.57
CA LEU A 197 -15.10 2.32 -3.02
C LEU A 197 -14.76 0.90 -2.58
N GLU A 198 -13.70 0.33 -3.15
CA GLU A 198 -13.07 -0.88 -2.65
C GLU A 198 -12.42 -0.61 -1.27
N VAL A 199 -12.93 -1.30 -0.25
CA VAL A 199 -12.52 -1.16 1.14
C VAL A 199 -11.33 -2.08 1.45
N LEU A 200 -11.38 -3.31 0.95
CA LEU A 200 -10.44 -4.38 1.29
C LEU A 200 -10.57 -5.57 0.32
N GLY A 201 -9.50 -6.37 0.27
CA GLY A 201 -9.51 -7.72 -0.29
C GLY A 201 -9.51 -8.78 0.82
N CYS A 202 -10.14 -9.92 0.60
CA CYS A 202 -10.29 -10.97 1.61
C CYS A 202 -10.60 -12.34 0.98
N GLY A 203 -10.61 -13.38 1.81
CA GLY A 203 -11.08 -14.69 1.40
C GLY A 203 -10.82 -15.78 2.43
N VAL A 204 -11.20 -17.01 2.09
CA VAL A 204 -10.85 -18.19 2.88
C VAL A 204 -9.39 -18.54 2.59
N THR A 205 -8.54 -18.58 3.61
CA THR A 205 -7.09 -18.80 3.43
C THR A 205 -6.82 -20.17 2.84
N GLN A 206 -5.90 -20.23 1.87
CA GLN A 206 -5.47 -21.47 1.23
C GLN A 206 -5.01 -22.50 2.28
N GLN A 207 -5.52 -23.74 2.15
CA GLN A 207 -5.28 -24.78 3.15
C GLN A 207 -3.80 -25.06 3.39
N SER A 208 -2.98 -24.99 2.33
CA SER A 208 -1.55 -25.23 2.42
C SER A 208 -0.81 -24.23 3.31
N ILE A 209 -1.30 -22.99 3.45
CA ILE A 209 -0.75 -22.00 4.38
C ILE A 209 -1.12 -22.38 5.82
N ILE A 210 -2.38 -22.79 6.04
CA ILE A 210 -2.90 -23.18 7.35
C ILE A 210 -2.22 -24.44 7.87
N ASP A 211 -2.01 -25.43 7.00
CA ASP A 211 -1.30 -26.67 7.34
C ASP A 211 0.17 -26.38 7.67
N LYS A 212 0.88 -25.57 6.85
CA LYS A 212 2.26 -25.10 7.14
C LYS A 212 2.35 -24.30 8.44
N GLY A 213 1.26 -23.65 8.83
CA GLY A 213 1.10 -22.94 10.10
C GLY A 213 0.92 -23.84 11.31
N GLY A 214 0.79 -25.16 11.13
CA GLY A 214 0.57 -26.13 12.22
C GLY A 214 -0.90 -26.31 12.61
N PHE A 215 -1.83 -25.87 11.76
CA PHE A 215 -3.27 -25.96 12.00
C PHE A 215 -3.95 -26.94 11.04
N GLU A 216 -3.38 -28.13 10.89
CA GLU A 216 -3.96 -29.19 10.05
C GLU A 216 -5.44 -29.44 10.41
N GLY A 217 -6.27 -29.60 9.37
CA GLY A 217 -7.72 -29.81 9.52
C GLY A 217 -8.51 -28.59 10.01
N HIS A 218 -7.87 -27.44 10.19
CA HIS A 218 -8.54 -26.17 10.49
C HIS A 218 -8.86 -25.40 9.20
N LYS A 219 -9.77 -24.42 9.31
CA LYS A 219 -10.04 -23.43 8.26
C LYS A 219 -9.84 -22.03 8.78
N ALA A 220 -9.47 -21.11 7.92
CA ALA A 220 -9.32 -19.72 8.31
C ALA A 220 -9.84 -18.79 7.22
N TRP A 221 -10.21 -17.58 7.62
CA TRP A 221 -10.33 -16.47 6.70
C TRP A 221 -9.24 -15.44 6.97
N ALA A 222 -8.92 -14.65 5.96
CA ALA A 222 -8.06 -13.48 6.07
C ALA A 222 -8.63 -12.29 5.29
N PHE A 223 -8.28 -11.08 5.71
CA PHE A 223 -8.49 -9.85 4.94
C PHE A 223 -7.27 -8.94 5.01
N GLY A 224 -7.08 -8.11 3.99
CA GLY A 224 -6.10 -7.03 3.97
C GLY A 224 -6.75 -5.73 3.50
N LEU A 225 -6.47 -4.63 4.20
CA LEU A 225 -6.99 -3.31 3.87
C LEU A 225 -5.88 -2.25 3.86
N GLY A 226 -6.02 -1.24 3.00
CA GLY A 226 -5.11 -0.09 2.95
C GLY A 226 -5.63 1.04 3.83
N LEU A 227 -4.87 1.43 4.86
CA LEU A 227 -5.31 2.43 5.83
C LEU A 227 -5.40 3.82 5.20
N GLU A 228 -4.50 4.19 4.29
CA GLU A 228 -4.52 5.47 3.58
C GLU A 228 -5.77 5.59 2.71
N ARG A 229 -6.13 4.56 1.96
CA ARG A 229 -7.32 4.58 1.09
C ARG A 229 -8.58 4.87 1.92
N LEU A 230 -8.74 4.17 3.05
CA LEU A 230 -9.87 4.40 3.94
C LEU A 230 -9.80 5.77 4.61
N ALA A 231 -8.63 6.18 5.10
CA ALA A 231 -8.43 7.47 5.75
C ALA A 231 -8.68 8.65 4.80
N MET A 232 -8.25 8.57 3.54
CA MET A 232 -8.50 9.60 2.54
C MET A 232 -10.00 9.83 2.35
N VAL A 233 -10.79 8.75 2.28
CA VAL A 233 -12.24 8.85 2.09
C VAL A 233 -12.98 9.25 3.38
N LEU A 234 -12.60 8.66 4.52
CA LEU A 234 -13.19 8.93 5.83
C LEU A 234 -12.88 10.34 6.34
N TYR A 235 -11.73 10.88 5.99
CA TYR A 235 -11.29 12.18 6.48
C TYR A 235 -11.28 13.26 5.40
N ASP A 236 -11.65 12.97 4.15
CA ASP A 236 -11.58 13.92 3.03
C ASP A 236 -10.16 14.46 2.78
N VAL A 237 -9.15 13.59 2.95
CA VAL A 237 -7.75 13.93 2.65
C VAL A 237 -7.52 13.71 1.16
N PRO A 238 -7.22 14.77 0.38
CA PRO A 238 -7.22 14.71 -1.08
C PRO A 238 -5.93 14.15 -1.69
N ASP A 239 -4.87 13.98 -0.89
CA ASP A 239 -3.54 13.61 -1.35
C ASP A 239 -2.80 12.84 -0.27
N ILE A 240 -2.32 11.65 -0.60
CA ILE A 240 -1.61 10.72 0.29
C ILE A 240 -0.35 11.33 0.93
N ARG A 241 0.31 12.29 0.25
CA ARG A 241 1.51 12.98 0.78
C ARG A 241 1.22 13.75 2.06
N LEU A 242 -0.03 14.14 2.30
CA LEU A 242 -0.42 14.84 3.53
C LEU A 242 -0.18 13.99 4.80
N PHE A 243 -0.33 12.67 4.73
CA PHE A 243 -0.01 11.79 5.88
C PHE A 243 1.48 11.82 6.24
N TRP A 244 2.36 12.18 5.30
CA TRP A 244 3.79 12.29 5.53
C TRP A 244 4.23 13.73 5.82
N SER A 245 3.30 14.68 5.83
CA SER A 245 3.57 16.10 6.07
C SER A 245 3.87 16.38 7.54
N ARG A 246 4.82 17.29 7.79
CA ARG A 246 5.12 17.85 9.11
C ARG A 246 4.36 19.15 9.37
N ASP A 247 3.44 19.52 8.48
CA ASP A 247 2.69 20.76 8.59
C ASP A 247 1.67 20.70 9.74
N SER A 248 1.86 21.57 10.73
CA SER A 248 0.95 21.73 11.86
C SER A 248 -0.50 22.00 11.45
N ARG A 249 -0.75 22.65 10.30
CA ARG A 249 -2.09 22.91 9.75
C ARG A 249 -2.83 21.63 9.37
N PHE A 250 -2.11 20.56 9.04
CA PHE A 250 -2.69 19.23 8.82
C PHE A 250 -2.78 18.46 10.14
N LEU A 251 -1.65 18.31 10.84
CA LEU A 251 -1.55 17.45 12.03
C LEU A 251 -2.48 17.89 13.18
N SER A 252 -2.64 19.19 13.39
CA SER A 252 -3.49 19.71 14.48
C SER A 252 -4.99 19.51 14.28
N GLN A 253 -5.43 19.07 13.09
CA GLN A 253 -6.85 18.80 12.83
C GLN A 253 -7.32 17.45 13.36
N PHE A 254 -6.39 16.54 13.65
CA PHE A 254 -6.68 15.18 14.09
C PHE A 254 -6.33 15.00 15.55
N LYS A 255 -7.07 14.10 16.20
CA LYS A 255 -6.87 13.75 17.59
C LYS A 255 -7.35 12.34 17.82
N ASP A 256 -6.64 11.62 18.68
CA ASP A 256 -7.00 10.26 19.07
C ASP A 256 -8.49 10.14 19.48
N GLY A 257 -9.11 9.03 19.08
CA GLY A 257 -10.54 8.74 19.28
C GLY A 257 -11.52 9.50 18.38
N GLN A 258 -11.06 10.39 17.48
CA GLN A 258 -11.93 11.18 16.60
C GLN A 258 -12.05 10.63 15.17
N LEU A 259 -12.74 9.50 15.01
CA LEU A 259 -12.94 8.84 13.71
C LEU A 259 -13.79 9.67 12.71
N ASN A 260 -14.59 10.62 13.18
CA ASN A 260 -15.49 11.40 12.32
C ASN A 260 -14.91 12.75 11.87
N THR A 261 -13.64 13.02 12.17
CA THR A 261 -12.96 14.26 11.80
C THR A 261 -12.90 14.41 10.28
N ARG A 262 -13.28 15.58 9.76
CA ARG A 262 -13.11 15.91 8.34
C ARG A 262 -11.99 16.92 8.21
N PHE A 263 -11.00 16.58 7.40
CA PHE A 263 -9.93 17.48 7.02
C PHE A 263 -10.52 18.72 6.37
N LYS A 264 -10.10 19.88 6.85
CA LYS A 264 -10.38 21.18 6.25
C LYS A 264 -9.17 21.57 5.41
N PRO A 265 -9.28 21.57 4.08
CA PRO A 265 -8.18 21.95 3.21
C PRO A 265 -7.73 23.39 3.51
N PHE A 266 -6.42 23.58 3.54
CA PHE A 266 -5.82 24.91 3.47
C PHE A 266 -5.47 25.25 2.00
N SER A 267 -5.20 26.54 1.74
CA SER A 267 -4.90 27.03 0.39
C SER A 267 -3.77 26.23 -0.26
N LYS A 268 -4.03 25.70 -1.47
CA LYS A 268 -3.02 25.03 -2.28
C LYS A 268 -2.07 26.06 -2.89
N TYR A 269 -0.79 25.72 -2.96
CA TYR A 269 0.19 26.51 -3.68
C TYR A 269 0.14 26.22 -5.18
N PRO A 270 0.46 27.18 -6.07
CA PRO A 270 0.48 26.96 -7.51
C PRO A 270 1.45 25.83 -7.91
N PRO A 271 1.08 24.96 -8.86
CA PRO A 271 2.00 23.97 -9.42
C PRO A 271 3.00 24.62 -10.39
N CYS A 272 4.17 24.00 -10.52
CA CYS A 272 5.11 24.24 -11.62
C CYS A 272 5.16 22.97 -12.50
N TYR A 273 5.00 23.14 -13.82
CA TYR A 273 4.96 22.03 -14.77
C TYR A 273 6.28 21.94 -15.53
N LYS A 274 6.84 20.73 -15.63
CA LYS A 274 7.98 20.46 -16.50
C LYS A 274 7.73 19.19 -17.30
N ASP A 275 7.90 19.29 -18.62
CA ASP A 275 7.79 18.16 -19.51
C ASP A 275 9.18 17.61 -19.83
N VAL A 276 9.28 16.29 -19.98
CA VAL A 276 10.49 15.59 -20.40
C VAL A 276 10.13 14.54 -21.44
N ALA A 277 10.80 14.59 -22.59
CA ALA A 277 10.62 13.63 -23.65
C ALA A 277 11.93 12.87 -23.90
N PHE A 278 11.83 11.58 -24.18
CA PHE A 278 12.97 10.73 -24.51
C PHE A 278 12.54 9.53 -25.34
N TRP A 279 13.50 8.92 -26.02
CA TRP A 279 13.35 7.63 -26.69
C TRP A 279 13.51 6.51 -25.66
N ILE A 280 12.49 5.66 -25.51
CA ILE A 280 12.53 4.55 -24.56
C ILE A 280 13.47 3.43 -25.04
N SER A 281 13.99 2.67 -24.09
CA SER A 281 14.76 1.44 -24.32
C SER A 281 13.99 0.23 -23.77
N ASP A 282 14.41 -0.98 -24.13
CA ASP A 282 13.79 -2.21 -23.61
C ASP A 282 13.93 -2.36 -22.09
N SER A 283 14.86 -1.64 -21.47
CA SER A 283 15.05 -1.60 -20.01
C SER A 283 14.23 -0.53 -19.29
N PHE A 284 13.53 0.35 -20.02
CA PHE A 284 12.73 1.41 -19.42
C PHE A 284 11.47 0.85 -18.77
N THR A 285 11.21 1.29 -17.53
CA THR A 285 9.91 1.10 -16.87
C THR A 285 9.47 2.40 -16.21
N GLU A 286 8.16 2.62 -16.13
CA GLU A 286 7.59 3.82 -15.51
C GLU A 286 7.92 3.91 -14.02
N ASN A 287 7.97 2.78 -13.31
CA ASN A 287 8.37 2.74 -11.90
C ASN A 287 9.84 3.14 -11.70
N ASN A 288 10.74 2.84 -12.65
CA ASN A 288 12.12 3.34 -12.60
C ASN A 288 12.18 4.87 -12.79
N LEU A 289 11.34 5.44 -13.66
CA LEU A 289 11.20 6.91 -13.79
C LEU A 289 10.66 7.53 -12.48
N CYS A 290 9.59 6.96 -11.93
CA CYS A 290 8.98 7.45 -10.71
C CYS A 290 9.96 7.43 -9.53
N GLU A 291 10.70 6.33 -9.36
CA GLU A 291 11.71 6.25 -8.29
C GLU A 291 12.83 7.26 -8.44
N LEU A 292 13.31 7.47 -9.66
CA LEU A 292 14.33 8.48 -9.94
C LEU A 292 13.82 9.89 -9.60
N VAL A 293 12.59 10.20 -10.02
CA VAL A 293 11.95 11.49 -9.75
C VAL A 293 11.75 11.70 -8.24
N ARG A 294 11.27 10.68 -7.51
CA ARG A 294 11.14 10.70 -6.04
C ARG A 294 12.49 10.86 -5.33
N ALA A 295 13.53 10.18 -5.80
CA ALA A 295 14.85 10.26 -5.18
C ALA A 295 15.46 11.68 -5.28
N ILE A 296 15.09 12.44 -6.32
CA ILE A 296 15.63 13.79 -6.55
C ILE A 296 14.76 14.87 -5.91
N ALA A 297 13.43 14.78 -6.09
CA ALA A 297 12.51 15.85 -5.75
C ALA A 297 11.57 15.51 -4.57
N GLY A 298 11.56 14.27 -4.09
CA GLY A 298 10.80 13.85 -2.91
C GLY A 298 9.33 14.23 -2.99
N ASP A 299 8.81 14.76 -1.87
CA ASP A 299 7.40 15.15 -1.74
C ASP A 299 7.01 16.40 -2.53
N LEU A 300 7.96 17.08 -3.17
CA LEU A 300 7.66 18.21 -4.06
C LEU A 300 6.99 17.77 -5.36
N VAL A 301 7.09 16.49 -5.72
CA VAL A 301 6.43 15.96 -6.92
C VAL A 301 5.04 15.47 -6.55
N GLU A 302 4.05 16.05 -7.21
CA GLU A 302 2.63 15.72 -7.06
C GLU A 302 2.20 14.62 -8.01
N GLU A 303 2.69 14.66 -9.24
CA GLU A 303 2.23 13.76 -10.29
C GLU A 303 3.35 13.58 -11.33
N VAL A 304 3.52 12.35 -11.82
CA VAL A 304 4.26 12.05 -13.05
C VAL A 304 3.33 11.35 -14.00
N LYS A 305 3.05 11.97 -15.15
CA LYS A 305 2.01 11.53 -16.08
C LYS A 305 2.54 11.41 -17.50
N LEU A 306 2.32 10.27 -18.14
CA LEU A 306 2.53 10.12 -19.57
C LEU A 306 1.52 10.99 -20.34
N LEU A 307 2.02 11.96 -21.11
CA LEU A 307 1.21 12.83 -21.95
C LEU A 307 1.05 12.30 -23.37
N ASP A 308 2.13 11.74 -23.93
CA ASP A 308 2.19 11.34 -25.32
C ASP A 308 3.13 10.15 -25.51
N SER A 309 2.79 9.28 -26.46
CA SER A 309 3.61 8.15 -26.90
C SER A 309 3.60 8.10 -28.43
N PHE A 310 4.79 8.18 -29.02
CA PHE A 310 4.98 8.27 -30.46
C PHE A 310 6.05 7.29 -30.95
N THR A 311 5.70 6.44 -31.91
CA THR A 311 6.67 5.55 -32.59
C THR A 311 7.11 6.15 -33.91
N HIS A 312 8.42 6.37 -34.07
CA HIS A 312 8.98 6.98 -35.27
C HIS A 312 9.00 6.00 -36.44
N PRO A 313 8.38 6.33 -37.59
CA PRO A 313 8.09 5.35 -38.65
C PRO A 313 9.33 4.80 -39.37
N LYS A 314 10.46 5.51 -39.33
CA LYS A 314 11.70 5.06 -40.03
C LYS A 314 12.67 4.30 -39.12
N THR A 315 12.69 4.62 -37.84
CA THR A 315 13.64 4.04 -36.87
C THR A 315 12.98 3.00 -35.98
N ASN A 316 11.64 2.94 -35.99
CA ASN A 316 10.81 2.16 -35.08
C ASN A 316 11.10 2.40 -33.59
N LYS A 317 11.77 3.52 -33.26
CA LYS A 317 11.99 3.94 -31.86
C LYS A 317 10.69 4.54 -31.33
N THR A 318 10.33 4.21 -30.09
CA THR A 318 9.21 4.83 -29.38
C THR A 318 9.72 5.96 -28.49
N SER A 319 9.06 7.11 -28.52
CA SER A 319 9.31 8.27 -27.66
C SER A 319 8.14 8.44 -26.70
N HIS A 320 8.44 8.62 -25.43
CA HIS A 320 7.45 9.01 -24.42
C HIS A 320 7.70 10.46 -24.00
N CYS A 321 6.62 11.21 -23.76
CA CYS A 321 6.65 12.53 -23.14
C CYS A 321 5.91 12.46 -21.80
N TYR A 322 6.62 12.73 -20.71
CA TYR A 322 6.07 12.79 -19.36
C TYR A 322 5.97 14.22 -18.87
N ARG A 323 4.88 14.54 -18.17
CA ARG A 323 4.73 15.75 -17.36
C ARG A 323 5.04 15.43 -15.91
N ILE A 324 5.95 16.20 -15.34
CA ILE A 324 6.24 16.20 -13.90
C ILE A 324 5.60 17.45 -13.31
N VAL A 325 4.66 17.23 -12.39
CA VAL A 325 3.96 18.30 -11.67
C VAL A 325 4.65 18.51 -10.34
N TYR A 326 5.31 19.65 -10.18
CA TYR A 326 5.91 20.05 -8.91
C TYR A 326 4.93 20.92 -8.14
N ARG A 327 4.56 20.49 -6.92
CA ARG A 327 3.76 21.29 -5.99
C ARG A 327 4.12 20.90 -4.56
N SER A 328 4.61 21.88 -3.80
CA SER A 328 4.79 21.76 -2.35
C SER A 328 3.44 21.87 -1.64
N MET A 329 3.32 21.13 -0.53
CA MET A 329 2.16 21.21 0.36
C MET A 329 2.21 22.42 1.31
N ASP A 330 3.38 22.98 1.54
CA ASP A 330 3.65 23.91 2.64
C ASP A 330 4.11 25.32 2.21
N ARG A 331 4.57 25.49 0.97
CA ARG A 331 5.05 26.77 0.43
C ARG A 331 4.91 26.89 -1.10
N SER A 332 5.03 28.12 -1.58
CA SER A 332 5.21 28.38 -3.01
C SER A 332 6.58 27.89 -3.48
N LEU A 333 6.60 27.40 -4.73
CA LEU A 333 7.81 26.99 -5.42
C LEU A 333 8.26 28.10 -6.38
N THR A 334 9.57 28.34 -6.45
CA THR A 334 10.21 29.26 -7.39
C THR A 334 10.56 28.54 -8.69
N ASP A 335 10.63 29.25 -9.81
CA ASP A 335 11.06 28.63 -11.06
C ASP A 335 12.53 28.20 -11.02
N GLU A 336 13.38 28.92 -10.29
CA GLU A 336 14.81 28.62 -10.14
C GLU A 336 15.02 27.26 -9.47
N GLU A 337 14.41 27.02 -8.31
CA GLU A 337 14.56 25.74 -7.60
C GLU A 337 14.02 24.55 -8.42
N ILE A 338 12.90 24.74 -9.14
CA ILE A 338 12.30 23.68 -9.94
C ILE A 338 13.11 23.43 -11.21
N ASN A 339 13.74 24.45 -11.80
CA ASN A 339 14.66 24.26 -12.92
C ASN A 339 15.90 23.47 -12.50
N GLU A 340 16.46 23.73 -11.31
CA GLU A 340 17.59 22.95 -10.79
C GLU A 340 17.24 21.48 -10.56
N LEU A 341 16.08 21.21 -9.94
CA LEU A 341 15.58 19.84 -9.75
C LEU A 341 15.31 19.16 -11.09
N GLN A 342 14.64 19.84 -12.02
CA GLN A 342 14.35 19.30 -13.34
C GLN A 342 15.62 18.98 -14.12
N TRP A 343 16.68 19.79 -13.99
CA TRP A 343 17.96 19.51 -14.64
C TRP A 343 18.60 18.23 -14.09
N LYS A 344 18.60 18.05 -12.77
CA LYS A 344 19.06 16.81 -12.12
C LYS A 344 18.22 15.61 -12.59
N VAL A 345 16.90 15.75 -12.63
CA VAL A 345 15.98 14.70 -13.12
C VAL A 345 16.31 14.32 -14.57
N ARG A 346 16.45 15.29 -15.48
CA ARG A 346 16.79 15.03 -16.89
C ARG A 346 18.12 14.31 -17.03
N LYS A 347 19.16 14.76 -16.32
CA LYS A 347 20.48 14.15 -16.32
C LYS A 347 20.41 12.69 -15.86
N ASP A 348 19.78 12.45 -14.71
CA ASP A 348 19.67 11.10 -14.16
C ASP A 348 18.81 10.19 -15.04
N ILE A 349 17.77 10.71 -15.70
CA ILE A 349 16.95 9.94 -16.66
C ILE A 349 17.85 9.39 -17.77
N GLU A 350 18.65 10.25 -18.40
CA GLU A 350 19.57 9.85 -19.48
C GLU A 350 20.61 8.83 -18.98
N GLU A 351 21.29 9.13 -17.87
CA GLU A 351 22.40 8.32 -17.35
C GLU A 351 21.93 6.98 -16.75
N LYS A 352 20.87 6.98 -15.94
CA LYS A 352 20.44 5.81 -15.16
C LYS A 352 19.41 4.96 -15.89
N LEU A 353 18.50 5.57 -16.66
CA LEU A 353 17.50 4.80 -17.43
C LEU A 353 18.01 4.41 -18.82
N LYS A 354 19.20 4.89 -19.22
CA LYS A 354 19.84 4.60 -20.51
C LYS A 354 18.90 4.93 -21.68
N VAL A 355 18.26 6.10 -21.60
CA VAL A 355 17.37 6.64 -22.63
C VAL A 355 18.03 7.83 -23.32
N GLU A 356 17.58 8.16 -24.52
CA GLU A 356 18.08 9.31 -25.29
C GLU A 356 17.06 10.46 -25.16
N LEU A 357 17.43 11.56 -24.49
CA LEU A 357 16.54 12.73 -24.35
C LEU A 357 16.21 13.34 -25.71
N ARG A 358 15.00 13.90 -25.83
CA ARG A 358 14.47 14.53 -27.04
C ARG A 358 14.15 16.02 -26.84
#